data_AF-A0A4Y2R9L5-F1
#
_entry.id   AF-A0A4Y2R9L5-F1
#
_cell.length_a   1.000
_cell.length_b   1.000
_cell.length_c   1.000
_cell.angle_alpha   90.00
_cell.angle_beta   90.00
_cell.angle_gamma   90.00
#
_symmetry.space_group_name_H-M   'P 1'
#
loop_
_entity.id
_entity.type
_entity.pdbx_description
1 polymer ?
#
loop_
_entity_poly.entity_id
_entity_poly.type
_entity_poly.pdbx_seq_one_letter_code
_entity_poly.pdbx_strand_id
1 'polypeptide(L)'
;MIFSFVCWINDLHLSDCVIGLYSAVVLVTAERDGICGHKALQQLQEQVLEALRQKVSEEGEPHVFPALVAKLPELRLLGRKHLDHLRWFRANWMHLRLSPLFAEVFDIPRHDAAQR
;
A
#
# COMPACT_ATOMS: atom_id res chain seq x y z
N MET A 1 7.84 -0.31 -13.77
CA MET A 1 7.28 0.34 -12.56
C MET A 1 7.17 -0.64 -11.42
N ILE A 2 6.21 -1.58 -11.37
CA ILE A 2 6.15 -2.53 -10.22
C ILE A 2 7.41 -3.39 -10.12
N PHE A 3 7.88 -3.97 -11.23
CA PHE A 3 9.13 -4.73 -11.26
C PHE A 3 10.34 -3.87 -10.87
N SER A 4 10.41 -2.64 -11.37
CA SER A 4 11.49 -1.69 -11.04
C SER A 4 11.52 -1.35 -9.55
N PHE A 5 10.35 -1.17 -8.93
CA PHE A 5 10.22 -0.94 -7.50
C PHE A 5 10.65 -2.17 -6.69
N VAL A 6 10.21 -3.37 -7.12
CA VAL A 6 10.56 -4.64 -6.46
C VAL A 6 12.06 -4.93 -6.55
N CYS A 7 12.70 -4.70 -7.71
CA CYS A 7 14.15 -4.82 -7.80
C CYS A 7 14.84 -3.85 -6.85
N TRP A 8 14.44 -2.57 -6.88
CA TRP A 8 15.02 -1.54 -6.02
C TRP A 8 14.90 -1.87 -4.52
N ILE A 9 13.75 -2.36 -4.04
CA ILE A 9 13.59 -2.68 -2.61
C ILE A 9 14.37 -3.94 -2.22
N ASN A 10 14.53 -4.90 -3.14
CA ASN A 10 15.32 -6.11 -2.91
C ASN A 10 16.82 -5.80 -2.83
N ASP A 11 17.31 -4.85 -3.64
CA ASP A 11 18.70 -4.40 -3.63
C ASP A 11 19.12 -3.76 -2.30
N LEU A 12 18.16 -3.33 -1.47
CA LEU A 12 18.40 -2.78 -0.14
C LEU A 12 18.60 -3.85 0.94
N HIS A 13 18.33 -5.14 0.65
CA HIS A 13 18.50 -6.25 1.60
C HIS A 13 17.89 -6.01 2.99
N LEU A 14 16.69 -5.41 3.04
CA LEU A 14 16.02 -5.02 4.28
C LEU A 14 15.63 -6.24 5.13
N SER A 15 15.65 -6.07 6.45
CA SER A 15 15.09 -7.07 7.37
C SER A 15 13.55 -7.11 7.29
N ASP A 16 12.96 -8.25 7.67
CA ASP A 16 11.50 -8.40 7.76
C ASP A 16 10.86 -7.35 8.68
N CYS A 17 11.58 -6.91 9.70
CA CYS A 17 11.13 -5.87 10.62
C CYS A 17 11.01 -4.52 9.92
N VAL A 18 12.03 -4.13 9.15
CA VAL A 18 12.01 -2.88 8.36
C VAL A 18 10.95 -2.94 7.27
N ILE A 19 10.79 -4.09 6.59
CA ILE A 19 9.73 -4.28 5.59
C ILE A 19 8.33 -4.16 6.23
N GLY A 20 8.14 -4.73 7.41
CA GLY A 20 6.89 -4.64 8.16
C GLY A 20 6.55 -3.20 8.57
N LEU A 21 7.54 -2.46 9.10
CA LEU A 21 7.38 -1.04 9.46
C LEU A 21 7.10 -0.18 8.24
N TYR A 22 7.82 -0.41 7.13
CA TYR A 22 7.58 0.32 5.89
C TYR A 22 6.19 0.05 5.32
N SER A 23 5.74 -1.21 5.38
CA SER A 23 4.37 -1.61 5.00
C SER A 23 3.32 -0.92 5.88
N ALA A 24 3.57 -0.80 7.19
CA ALA A 24 2.71 -0.06 8.10
C ALA A 24 2.63 1.44 7.73
N VAL A 25 3.75 2.08 7.39
CA VAL A 25 3.75 3.46 6.87
C VAL A 25 2.85 3.58 5.65
N VAL A 26 2.96 2.67 4.69
CA VAL A 26 2.14 2.66 3.46
C VAL A 26 0.64 2.50 3.78
N LEU A 27 0.30 1.66 4.75
CA LEU A 27 -1.10 1.43 5.15
C LEU A 27 -1.72 2.67 5.84
N VAL A 28 -0.95 3.36 6.68
CA VAL A 28 -1.41 4.51 7.46
C VAL A 28 -1.44 5.81 6.62
N THR A 29 -0.61 5.90 5.58
CA THR A 29 -0.55 7.06 4.66
C THR A 29 -1.57 7.04 3.52
N ALA A 30 -2.37 6.00 3.39
CA ALA A 30 -3.37 5.93 2.35
C ALA A 30 -4.43 7.04 2.55
N GLU A 31 -4.53 7.95 1.59
CA GLU A 31 -5.64 8.90 1.45
C GLU A 31 -6.91 8.08 1.22
N ARG A 32 -7.54 7.60 2.30
CA ARG A 32 -8.84 6.96 2.22
C ARG A 32 -9.90 8.01 2.50
N ASP A 33 -10.74 8.25 1.51
CA ASP A 33 -11.93 9.07 1.67
C ASP A 33 -12.85 8.42 2.71
N GLY A 34 -13.41 9.22 3.62
CA GLY A 34 -14.34 8.73 4.65
C GLY A 34 -13.71 8.27 5.97
N ILE A 35 -12.41 8.48 6.21
CA ILE A 35 -11.83 8.22 7.55
C ILE A 35 -12.29 9.31 8.54
N CYS A 36 -12.98 8.90 9.59
CA CYS A 36 -13.14 9.71 10.79
C CYS A 36 -11.89 9.61 11.67
N GLY A 37 -11.36 10.75 12.16
CA GLY A 37 -10.24 10.74 13.12
C GLY A 37 -8.84 10.95 12.52
N HIS A 38 -8.70 11.84 11.54
CA HIS A 38 -7.41 12.18 10.91
C HIS A 38 -6.27 12.50 11.90
N LYS A 39 -6.58 13.09 13.07
CA LYS A 39 -5.57 13.40 14.10
C LYS A 39 -4.90 12.14 14.66
N ALA A 40 -5.70 11.12 15.01
CA ALA A 40 -5.15 9.87 15.53
C ALA A 40 -4.34 9.12 14.46
N LEU A 41 -4.79 9.19 13.20
CA LEU A 41 -4.08 8.61 12.07
C LEU A 41 -2.72 9.29 11.84
N GLN A 42 -2.68 10.63 11.88
CA GLN A 42 -1.44 11.39 11.77
C GLN A 42 -0.46 11.05 12.90
N GLN A 43 -0.94 10.99 14.14
CA GLN A 43 -0.11 10.59 15.28
C GLN A 43 0.44 9.17 15.12
N LEU A 44 -0.38 8.22 14.66
CA LEU A 44 0.08 6.86 14.37
C LEU A 44 1.13 6.86 13.24
N GLN A 45 0.92 7.67 12.20
CA GLN A 45 1.87 7.78 11.10
C GLN A 45 3.24 8.27 11.58
N GLU A 46 3.26 9.31 12.42
CA GLU A 46 4.49 9.85 13.02
C GLU A 46 5.20 8.81 13.87
N GLN A 47 4.45 8.07 14.71
CA GLN A 47 5.00 7.01 15.55
C GLN A 47 5.63 5.88 14.73
N VAL A 48 4.96 5.43 13.66
CA VAL A 48 5.47 4.36 12.80
C VAL A 48 6.66 4.83 11.97
N LEU A 49 6.67 6.08 11.49
CA LEU A 49 7.81 6.66 10.80
C LEU A 49 9.04 6.77 11.70
N GLU A 50 8.85 7.18 12.96
CA GLU A 50 9.94 7.26 13.93
C GLU A 50 10.46 5.85 14.28
N ALA A 51 9.58 4.87 14.48
CA ALA A 51 9.98 3.48 14.69
C ALA A 51 10.78 2.93 13.50
N LEU A 52 10.36 3.22 12.26
CA LEU A 52 11.10 2.85 11.05
C LEU A 52 12.49 3.49 11.03
N ARG A 53 12.59 4.79 11.34
CA ARG A 53 13.86 5.51 11.38
C ARG A 53 14.82 4.91 12.40
N GLN A 54 14.33 4.65 13.61
CA GLN A 54 15.12 4.04 14.68
C GLN A 54 15.61 2.66 14.26
N LYS A 55 14.70 1.82 13.73
CA LYS A 55 15.06 0.46 13.32
C LYS A 55 16.10 0.42 12.21
N VAL A 56 15.96 1.26 11.20
CA VAL A 56 16.95 1.39 10.12
C VAL A 56 18.29 1.89 10.63
N SER A 57 18.29 2.82 11.61
CA SER A 57 19.53 3.30 12.23
C SER A 57 20.21 2.25 13.12
N GLU A 58 19.44 1.43 13.83
CA GLU A 58 19.94 0.30 14.64
C GLU A 58 20.62 -0.77 13.77
N GLU A 59 20.11 -0.99 12.56
CA GLU A 59 20.68 -1.92 11.58
C GLU A 59 21.92 -1.36 10.87
N GLY A 60 22.34 -0.13 11.18
CA GLY A 60 23.59 0.48 10.68
C GLY A 60 23.46 1.24 9.36
N GLU A 61 22.25 1.39 8.82
CA GLU A 61 22.03 1.93 7.47
C GLU A 61 21.13 3.19 7.47
N PRO A 62 21.48 4.27 8.19
CA PRO A 62 20.59 5.43 8.40
C PRO A 62 20.16 6.14 7.10
N HIS A 63 20.93 5.97 6.02
CA HIS A 63 20.64 6.54 4.70
C HIS A 63 19.47 5.84 3.97
N VAL A 64 19.11 4.62 4.40
CA VAL A 64 17.99 3.86 3.83
C VAL A 64 16.64 4.49 4.19
N PHE A 65 16.51 5.09 5.38
CA PHE A 65 15.28 5.73 5.82
C PHE A 65 14.78 6.82 4.85
N PRO A 66 15.57 7.86 4.51
CA PRO A 66 15.12 8.87 3.55
C PRO A 66 14.87 8.29 2.15
N ALA A 67 15.61 7.24 1.75
CA ALA A 67 15.38 6.55 0.47
C ALA A 67 14.02 5.84 0.42
N LEU A 68 13.62 5.17 1.51
CA LEU A 68 12.31 4.54 1.66
C LEU A 68 11.18 5.56 1.63
N VAL A 69 11.32 6.67 2.37
CA VAL A 69 10.33 7.75 2.40
C VAL A 69 10.16 8.39 1.01
N ALA A 70 11.27 8.61 0.29
CA ALA A 70 11.25 9.16 -1.07
C ALA A 70 10.53 8.27 -2.10
N LYS A 71 10.37 6.97 -1.80
CA LYS A 71 9.67 6.00 -2.67
C LYS A 71 8.17 5.86 -2.38
N LEU A 72 7.67 6.41 -1.27
CA LEU A 72 6.24 6.41 -0.97
C LEU A 72 5.36 7.04 -2.08
N PRO A 73 5.74 8.17 -2.73
CA PRO A 73 4.98 8.70 -3.86
C PRO A 73 4.88 7.73 -5.05
N GLU A 74 5.95 6.98 -5.33
CA GLU A 74 5.96 5.99 -6.41
C GLU A 74 4.99 4.83 -6.11
N LEU A 75 4.97 4.34 -4.87
CA LEU A 75 4.01 3.34 -4.42
C LEU A 75 2.56 3.82 -4.53
N ARG A 76 2.29 5.08 -4.15
CA ARG A 76 0.96 5.69 -4.32
C ARG A 76 0.54 5.74 -5.79
N LEU A 77 1.46 6.12 -6.68
CA LEU A 77 1.20 6.14 -8.12
C LEU A 77 0.92 4.73 -8.66
N LEU A 78 1.67 3.73 -8.19
CA LEU A 78 1.45 2.33 -8.56
C LEU A 78 0.05 1.85 -8.13
N GLY A 79 -0.37 2.19 -6.90
CA GLY A 79 -1.72 1.93 -6.42
C GLY A 79 -2.80 2.57 -7.30
N ARG A 80 -2.64 3.85 -7.66
CA ARG A 80 -3.58 4.55 -8.56
C ARG A 80 -3.67 3.87 -9.94
N LYS A 81 -2.54 3.48 -10.52
CA LYS A 81 -2.51 2.75 -11.80
C LYS A 81 -3.19 1.39 -11.73
N HIS A 82 -3.05 0.70 -10.59
CA HIS A 82 -3.77 -0.54 -10.34
C HIS A 82 -5.28 -0.30 -10.29
N LEU A 83 -5.74 0.72 -9.54
CA LEU A 83 -7.15 1.13 -9.49
C LEU A 83 -7.71 1.51 -10.86
N ASP A 84 -6.90 2.14 -11.72
CA ASP A 84 -7.29 2.45 -13.10
C ASP A 84 -7.47 1.19 -13.95
N HIS A 85 -6.59 0.18 -13.78
CA HIS A 85 -6.75 -1.12 -14.43
C HIS A 85 -8.03 -1.84 -13.99
N LEU A 86 -8.38 -1.73 -12.70
CA LEU A 86 -9.60 -2.34 -12.16
C LEU A 86 -10.89 -1.77 -12.76
N ARG A 87 -10.85 -0.60 -13.43
CA ARG A 87 -12.02 -0.08 -14.17
C ARG A 87 -12.47 -1.03 -15.27
N TRP A 88 -11.53 -1.68 -15.96
CA TRP A 88 -11.88 -2.68 -16.97
C TRP A 88 -12.57 -3.88 -16.32
N PHE A 89 -12.10 -4.34 -15.16
CA PHE A 89 -12.73 -5.43 -14.42
C PHE A 89 -14.15 -5.08 -14.00
N ARG A 90 -14.37 -3.86 -13.50
CA ARG A 90 -15.72 -3.37 -13.16
C ARG A 90 -16.64 -3.28 -14.37
N ALA A 91 -16.14 -2.90 -15.54
CA ALA A 91 -16.96 -2.83 -16.75
C ALA A 91 -17.30 -4.23 -17.33
N ASN A 92 -16.45 -5.22 -17.10
CA ASN A 92 -16.55 -6.55 -17.71
C ASN A 92 -16.90 -7.64 -16.69
N TRP A 93 -17.39 -7.28 -15.50
CA TRP A 93 -17.56 -8.19 -14.36
C TRP A 93 -18.43 -9.43 -14.68
N MET A 94 -19.42 -9.30 -15.57
CA MET A 94 -20.28 -10.41 -16.00
C MET A 94 -19.54 -11.52 -16.76
N HIS A 95 -18.37 -11.21 -17.33
CA HIS A 95 -17.53 -12.16 -18.07
C HIS A 95 -16.37 -12.71 -17.24
N LEU A 96 -16.24 -12.29 -15.98
CA LEU A 96 -15.11 -12.61 -15.12
C LEU A 96 -15.54 -13.53 -13.98
N ARG A 97 -14.73 -14.55 -13.70
CA ARG A 97 -14.87 -15.39 -12.52
C ARG A 97 -13.88 -14.92 -11.46
N LEU A 98 -14.31 -13.94 -10.66
CA LEU A 98 -13.51 -13.39 -9.57
C LEU A 98 -13.86 -14.05 -8.24
N SER A 99 -12.89 -14.15 -7.33
CA SER A 99 -13.19 -14.59 -5.96
C SER A 99 -14.03 -13.52 -5.24
N PRO A 100 -14.93 -13.91 -4.31
CA PRO A 100 -15.77 -12.95 -3.60
C PRO A 100 -14.96 -11.88 -2.87
N LEU A 101 -13.86 -12.27 -2.23
CA LEU A 101 -12.97 -11.33 -1.53
C LEU A 101 -12.31 -10.33 -2.46
N PHE A 102 -11.84 -10.77 -3.64
CA PHE A 102 -11.23 -9.86 -4.61
C PHE A 102 -12.25 -8.84 -5.13
N ALA A 103 -13.46 -9.30 -5.42
CA ALA A 103 -14.53 -8.41 -5.86
C ALA A 103 -14.91 -7.40 -4.77
N GLU A 104 -14.97 -7.83 -3.51
CA GLU A 104 -15.27 -6.96 -2.37
C GLU A 104 -14.18 -5.92 -2.10
N VAL A 105 -12.92 -6.33 -2.01
CA VAL A 105 -11.78 -5.43 -1.72
C VAL A 105 -11.63 -4.32 -2.77
N PHE A 106 -12.04 -4.58 -4.02
CA PHE A 106 -11.91 -3.64 -5.13
C PHE A 106 -13.22 -3.05 -5.63
N ASP A 107 -14.32 -3.22 -4.89
CA ASP A 107 -15.65 -2.73 -5.24
C ASP A 107 -16.07 -3.12 -6.67
N ILE A 108 -15.88 -4.40 -7.03
CA ILE A 108 -16.30 -4.98 -8.31
C ILE A 108 -17.66 -5.66 -8.11
N PRO A 109 -18.66 -5.37 -8.96
CA PRO A 109 -19.95 -6.04 -8.87
C PRO A 109 -19.83 -7.57 -8.97
N ARG A 110 -20.64 -8.29 -8.18
CA ARG A 110 -20.66 -9.76 -8.15
C ARG A 110 -22.05 -10.29 -8.52
N HIS A 111 -22.08 -11.49 -9.11
CA HIS A 111 -23.31 -12.15 -9.54
C HIS A 111 -24.32 -12.33 -8.39
N ASP A 112 -23.83 -12.59 -7.18
CA ASP A 112 -24.67 -12.85 -5.99
C ASP A 112 -25.26 -11.58 -5.37
N ALA A 113 -24.77 -10.38 -5.75
CA ALA A 113 -25.30 -9.10 -5.29
C ALA A 113 -26.51 -8.64 -6.11
N ALA A 114 -26.72 -9.19 -7.30
CA ALA A 114 -27.86 -8.88 -8.17
C ALA A 114 -29.15 -9.66 -7.82
N GLN A 115 -29.09 -10.55 -6.82
CA GLN A 115 -30.21 -11.40 -6.37
C GLN A 115 -30.73 -11.04 -4.96
N ARG A 116 -30.32 -9.90 -4.40
CA ARG A 116 -30.83 -9.36 -3.12
C ARG A 116 -31.62 -8.08 -3.34
#